data_AF-A0A7G5C3E2-F1
#
_entry.id   AF-A0A7G5C3E2-F1
#
_cell.length_a   1.000
_cell.length_b   1.000
_cell.length_c   1.000
_cell.angle_alpha   90.00
_cell.angle_beta   90.00
_cell.angle_gamma   90.00
#
_symmetry.space_group_name_H-M   'P 1'
#
loop_
_entity.id
_entity.type
_entity.pdbx_description
1 polymer ?
#
loop_
_entity_poly.entity_id
_entity_poly.type
_entity_poly.pdbx_seq_one_letter_code
_entity_poly.pdbx_strand_id
1 'polypeptide(L)'
;MNIKEKMELKWEEMTAVKNERESLFDNFEANKERIAELHFEVEIKQLEYMFLKREQLAELKKTEKVAIVAESVASVESINDTCIGLVQKRLIEYGYEERLKQEGLL
;
A
#
# COMPACT_ATOMS: atom_id res chain seq x y z
N MET A 1 9.91 4.16 -16.14
CA MET A 1 9.20 4.92 -15.11
C MET A 1 10.04 4.94 -13.86
N ASN A 2 10.39 6.11 -13.35
CA ASN A 2 11.16 6.24 -12.11
C ASN A 2 10.29 5.93 -10.89
N ILE A 3 10.90 5.75 -9.71
CA ILE A 3 10.16 5.37 -8.49
C ILE A 3 9.12 6.43 -8.09
N LYS A 4 9.41 7.71 -8.33
CA LYS A 4 8.49 8.81 -8.02
C LYS A 4 7.20 8.71 -8.86
N GLU A 5 7.33 8.53 -10.17
CA GLU A 5 6.21 8.33 -11.09
C GLU A 5 5.38 7.08 -10.73
N LYS A 6 6.04 5.96 -10.37
CA LYS A 6 5.33 4.77 -9.88
C LYS A 6 4.50 5.05 -8.63
N MET A 7 5.06 5.79 -7.68
CA MET A 7 4.37 6.14 -6.44
C MET A 7 3.22 7.11 -6.68
N GLU A 8 3.39 8.10 -7.56
CA GLU A 8 2.32 9.05 -7.93
C GLU A 8 1.15 8.33 -8.60
N LEU A 9 1.41 7.46 -9.58
CA LEU A 9 0.35 6.67 -10.23
C LEU A 9 -0.36 5.76 -9.22
N LYS A 10 0.38 5.08 -8.34
CA LYS A 10 -0.24 4.22 -7.32
C LYS A 10 -1.08 5.02 -6.33
N TRP A 11 -0.67 6.25 -6.01
CA TRP A 11 -1.44 7.16 -5.19
C TRP A 11 -2.75 7.59 -5.88
N GLU A 12 -2.71 7.89 -7.17
CA GLU A 12 -3.89 8.22 -7.97
C GLU A 12 -4.87 7.05 -8.05
N GLU A 13 -4.39 5.84 -8.32
CA GLU A 13 -5.21 4.62 -8.30
C GLU A 13 -5.90 4.42 -6.95
N MET A 14 -5.16 4.53 -5.85
CA MET A 14 -5.73 4.39 -4.50
C MET A 14 -6.77 5.47 -4.23
N THR A 15 -6.53 6.70 -4.67
CA THR A 15 -7.45 7.83 -4.50
C THR A 15 -8.74 7.59 -5.28
N ALA A 16 -8.65 7.09 -6.52
CA ALA A 16 -9.81 6.76 -7.32
C ALA A 16 -10.69 5.69 -6.64
N VAL A 17 -10.10 4.62 -6.13
CA VAL A 17 -10.85 3.56 -5.42
C VAL A 17 -11.48 4.10 -4.13
N LYS A 18 -10.77 4.96 -3.37
CA LYS A 18 -11.35 5.62 -2.18
C LYS A 18 -12.55 6.48 -2.52
N ASN A 19 -12.45 7.28 -3.58
CA ASN A 19 -13.54 8.16 -4.03
C ASN A 19 -14.74 7.35 -4.54
N GLU A 20 -14.50 6.26 -5.28
CA GLU A 20 -15.55 5.33 -5.69
C GLU A 20 -16.26 4.77 -4.44
N ARG A 21 -15.49 4.26 -3.48
CA ARG A 21 -16.03 3.72 -2.23
C ARG A 21 -16.85 4.75 -1.46
N GLU A 22 -16.36 5.98 -1.37
CA GLU A 22 -17.03 7.08 -0.67
C GLU A 22 -18.38 7.43 -1.32
N SER A 23 -18.43 7.48 -2.65
CA SER A 23 -19.66 7.77 -3.40
C SER A 23 -20.78 6.75 -3.19
N LEU A 24 -20.43 5.51 -2.81
CA LEU A 24 -21.41 4.45 -2.59
C LEU A 24 -22.12 4.53 -1.23
N PHE A 25 -21.61 5.32 -0.29
CA PHE A 25 -22.22 5.47 1.03
C PHE A 25 -23.56 6.22 1.01
N ASP A 26 -23.84 7.01 -0.03
CA ASP A 26 -25.13 7.67 -0.22
C ASP A 26 -26.30 6.69 -0.26
N ASN A 27 -26.05 5.43 -0.65
CA ASN A 27 -27.01 4.33 -0.56
C ASN A 27 -26.36 3.07 0.04
N PHE A 28 -25.90 3.19 1.29
CA PHE A 28 -25.15 2.16 1.99
C PHE A 28 -25.79 0.75 1.94
N GLU A 29 -27.09 0.64 2.22
CA GLU A 29 -27.77 -0.67 2.29
C GLU A 29 -27.75 -1.40 0.95
N ALA A 30 -27.92 -0.69 -0.17
CA ALA A 30 -27.86 -1.28 -1.50
C ALA A 30 -26.42 -1.63 -1.94
N ASN A 31 -25.42 -0.95 -1.38
CA ASN A 31 -24.02 -1.02 -1.83
C ASN A 31 -23.06 -1.71 -0.86
N LYS A 32 -23.57 -2.29 0.24
CA LYS A 32 -22.76 -2.79 1.35
C LYS A 32 -21.66 -3.77 0.93
N GLU A 33 -21.99 -4.71 0.04
CA GLU A 33 -21.02 -5.69 -0.49
C GLU A 33 -19.91 -4.99 -1.28
N ARG A 34 -20.28 -4.10 -2.21
CA ARG A 34 -19.31 -3.35 -3.02
C ARG A 34 -18.42 -2.44 -2.16
N ILE A 35 -18.98 -1.81 -1.12
CA ILE A 35 -18.21 -0.99 -0.16
C ILE A 35 -17.18 -1.83 0.59
N ALA A 36 -17.51 -3.08 0.92
CA ALA A 36 -16.61 -4.02 1.57
C ALA A 36 -15.52 -4.50 0.60
N GLU A 37 -15.85 -4.83 -0.64
CA GLU A 37 -14.86 -5.18 -1.67
C GLU A 37 -13.86 -4.05 -1.90
N LEU A 38 -14.37 -2.82 -2.09
CA LEU A 38 -13.53 -1.65 -2.29
C LEU A 38 -12.67 -1.34 -1.06
N HIS A 39 -13.10 -1.70 0.15
CA HIS A 39 -12.26 -1.55 1.34
C HIS A 39 -10.99 -2.40 1.22
N PHE A 40 -11.11 -3.68 0.84
CA PHE A 40 -9.95 -4.54 0.64
C PHE A 40 -9.12 -4.17 -0.58
N GLU A 41 -9.76 -3.66 -1.65
CA GLU A 41 -9.04 -3.08 -2.78
C GLU A 41 -8.14 -1.90 -2.35
N VAL A 42 -8.63 -1.03 -1.47
CA VAL A 42 -7.83 0.05 -0.89
C VAL A 42 -6.68 -0.50 -0.06
N GLU A 43 -6.90 -1.51 0.79
CA GLU A 43 -5.85 -2.11 1.62
C GLU A 43 -4.76 -2.78 0.77
N ILE A 44 -5.12 -3.46 -0.32
CA ILE A 44 -4.19 -4.06 -1.27
C ILE A 44 -3.36 -2.98 -1.98
N LYS A 45 -3.99 -1.91 -2.48
CA LYS A 45 -3.26 -0.79 -3.09
C LYS A 45 -2.33 -0.07 -2.11
N GLN A 46 -2.72 0.03 -0.84
CA GLN A 46 -1.84 0.52 0.22
C GLN A 46 -0.63 -0.38 0.41
N LEU A 47 -0.82 -1.69 0.34
CA LEU A 47 0.28 -2.67 0.42
C LEU A 47 1.24 -2.51 -0.76
N GLU A 48 0.74 -2.44 -1.99
CA GLU A 48 1.56 -2.15 -3.18
C GLU A 48 2.38 -0.86 -3.00
N TYR A 49 1.76 0.21 -2.49
CA TYR A 49 2.45 1.48 -2.22
C TYR A 49 3.56 1.34 -1.17
N MET A 50 3.37 0.53 -0.13
CA MET A 50 4.41 0.26 0.88
C MET A 50 5.59 -0.54 0.30
N PHE A 51 5.35 -1.44 -0.66
CA PHE A 51 6.44 -2.09 -1.39
C PHE A 51 7.22 -1.10 -2.26
N LEU A 52 6.54 -0.16 -2.95
CA LEU A 52 7.22 0.94 -3.66
C LEU A 52 8.01 1.83 -2.69
N LYS A 53 7.49 2.07 -1.48
CA LYS A 53 8.22 2.80 -0.44
C LYS A 53 9.49 2.07 -0.02
N ARG A 54 9.45 0.74 0.10
CA ARG A 54 10.65 -0.08 0.36
C ARG A 54 11.69 0.07 -0.76
N GLU A 55 11.27 0.05 -2.03
CA GLU A 55 12.15 0.32 -3.17
C GLU A 55 12.79 1.73 -3.07
N GLN A 56 11.98 2.76 -2.80
CA GLN A 56 12.45 4.14 -2.64
C GLN A 56 13.50 4.28 -1.52
N LEU A 57 13.26 3.65 -0.37
CA LEU A 57 14.19 3.70 0.77
C LEU A 57 15.51 2.98 0.44
N ALA A 58 15.45 1.85 -0.28
CA ALA A 58 16.63 1.14 -0.75
C ALA A 58 17.46 1.96 -1.76
N GLU A 59 16.80 2.73 -2.64
CA GLU A 59 17.49 3.68 -3.53
C GLU A 59 18.15 4.81 -2.75
N LEU A 60 17.43 5.42 -1.79
CA LEU A 60 17.95 6.51 -0.94
C LEU A 60 19.19 6.09 -0.15
N LYS A 61 19.19 4.88 0.43
CA LYS A 61 20.37 4.33 1.14
C LYS A 61 21.60 4.20 0.24
N LYS A 62 21.44 3.95 -1.06
CA LYS A 62 22.56 3.80 -2.00
C LYS A 62 23.16 5.15 -2.36
N THR A 63 22.35 6.20 -2.39
CA THR A 63 22.74 7.53 -2.86
C THR A 63 23.20 8.46 -1.74
N GLU A 64 22.63 8.35 -0.54
CA GLU A 64 22.90 9.26 0.57
C GLU A 64 23.98 8.74 1.52
N LYS A 65 25.07 9.50 1.65
CA LYS A 65 26.24 9.15 2.49
C LYS A 65 26.23 9.81 3.87
N VAL A 66 25.19 10.60 4.18
CA VAL A 66 25.10 11.34 5.45
C VAL A 66 24.50 10.45 6.54
N ALA A 67 25.24 10.23 7.62
CA ALA A 67 24.86 9.31 8.70
C ALA A 67 23.47 9.59 9.32
N ILE A 68 23.11 10.87 9.50
CA ILE A 68 21.80 11.28 10.05
C ILE A 68 20.65 10.87 9.13
N VAL A 69 20.85 11.01 7.81
CA VAL A 69 19.86 10.60 6.81
C VAL A 69 19.74 9.08 6.79
N ALA A 70 20.86 8.35 6.92
CA ALA A 70 20.87 6.89 6.97
C ALA A 70 20.11 6.33 8.18
N GLU A 71 20.27 6.90 9.38
CA GLU A 71 19.54 6.49 10.59
C GLU A 71 18.02 6.76 10.45
N SER A 72 17.66 7.92 9.91
CA SER A 72 16.26 8.28 9.65
C SER A 72 15.61 7.32 8.64
N VAL A 73 16.33 6.96 7.57
CA VAL A 73 15.86 6.02 6.56
C VAL A 73 15.68 4.60 7.13
N ALA A 74 16.57 4.15 8.01
CA ALA A 74 16.45 2.84 8.67
C ALA A 74 15.22 2.78 9.60
N SER A 75 14.92 3.85 10.33
CA SER A 75 13.70 3.94 11.14
C SER A 75 12.43 3.83 10.29
N VAL A 76 12.37 4.59 9.19
CA VAL A 76 11.20 4.56 8.27
C VAL A 76 11.04 3.18 7.62
N GLU A 77 12.14 2.53 7.25
CA GLU A 77 12.11 1.16 6.69
C GLU A 77 11.55 0.16 7.69
N SER A 78 11.99 0.19 8.96
CA SER A 78 11.46 -0.69 10.01
C SER A 78 9.96 -0.50 10.23
N ILE A 79 9.48 0.74 10.20
CA ILE A 79 8.04 1.05 10.30
C ILE A 79 7.31 0.48 9.08
N ASN A 80 7.84 0.71 7.88
CA ASN A 80 7.24 0.25 6.63
C ASN A 80 7.13 -1.29 6.60
N ASP A 81 8.18 -2.00 7.00
CA ASP A 81 8.19 -3.47 7.05
C ASP A 81 7.21 -4.03 8.09
N THR A 82 7.10 -3.36 9.24
CA THR A 82 6.09 -3.71 10.25
C THR A 82 4.67 -3.54 9.69
N CYS A 83 4.40 -2.42 9.02
CA CYS A 83 3.10 -2.16 8.41
C CYS A 83 2.78 -3.17 7.29
N ILE A 84 3.75 -3.51 6.43
CA ILE A 84 3.60 -4.55 5.40
C ILE A 84 3.17 -5.87 6.04
N GLY A 85 3.88 -6.33 7.07
CA GLY A 85 3.54 -7.60 7.75
C GLY A 85 2.16 -7.59 8.39
N LEU A 86 1.75 -6.47 9.01
CA LEU A 86 0.42 -6.33 9.61
C LEU A 86 -0.70 -6.36 8.56
N VAL A 87 -0.52 -5.69 7.43
CA VAL A 87 -1.52 -5.65 6.35
C VAL A 87 -1.59 -7.00 5.63
N GLN A 88 -0.46 -7.63 5.31
CA GLN A 88 -0.43 -8.99 4.75
C GLN A 88 -1.19 -9.97 5.64
N LYS A 89 -0.89 -9.97 6.95
CA LYS A 89 -1.55 -10.85 7.91
C LYS A 89 -3.07 -10.63 7.91
N ARG A 90 -3.52 -9.37 7.99
CA ARG A 90 -4.95 -9.04 7.94
C ARG A 90 -5.58 -9.56 6.64
N LEU A 91 -5.01 -9.24 5.49
CA LEU A 91 -5.56 -9.64 4.19
C LEU A 91 -5.66 -11.17 4.05
N ILE A 92 -4.67 -11.91 4.56
CA ILE A 92 -4.73 -13.38 4.62
C ILE A 92 -5.89 -13.86 5.51
N GLU A 93 -6.07 -13.27 6.69
CA GLU A 93 -7.19 -13.60 7.60
C GLU A 93 -8.57 -13.36 6.96
N TYR A 94 -8.66 -12.40 6.03
CA TYR A 94 -9.86 -12.13 5.24
C TYR A 94 -9.95 -12.93 3.91
N GLY A 95 -9.02 -13.85 3.66
CA GLY A 95 -9.08 -14.78 2.52
C GLY A 95 -8.41 -14.28 1.23
N TYR A 96 -7.60 -13.23 1.29
CA TYR A 96 -6.93 -12.65 0.11
C TYR A 96 -5.53 -13.22 -0.20
N GLU A 97 -5.12 -14.32 0.44
CA GLU A 97 -3.77 -14.89 0.29
C GLU A 97 -3.38 -15.16 -1.18
N GLU A 98 -4.27 -15.79 -1.96
CA GLU A 98 -4.00 -16.11 -3.36
C GLU A 98 -3.85 -14.85 -4.22
N ARG A 99 -4.63 -13.80 -3.92
CA ARG A 99 -4.50 -12.51 -4.59
C ARG A 99 -3.15 -11.86 -4.27
N LEU A 100 -2.72 -11.90 -3.01
CA LEU A 100 -1.41 -11.38 -2.62
C LEU A 100 -0.27 -12.09 -3.36
N LYS A 101 -0.33 -13.42 -3.52
CA LYS A 101 0.65 -14.18 -4.31
C LYS A 101 0.69 -13.75 -5.78
N GLN A 102 -0.48 -13.57 -6.40
CA GLN A 102 -0.60 -13.14 -7.79
C GLN A 102 -0.01 -11.75 -8.03
N GLU A 103 -0.16 -10.86 -7.05
CA GLU A 103 0.35 -9.49 -7.11
C GLU A 103 1.81 -9.37 -6.63
N GLY A 104 2.45 -10.46 -6.18
CA GLY A 104 3.81 -10.44 -5.65
C GLY A 104 3.95 -9.72 -4.31
N LEU A 105 2.86 -9.69 -3.53
CA LEU A 105 2.74 -9.03 -2.23
C LEU A 105 2.84 -10.03 -1.07
N LEU A 106 3.32 -11.25 -1.30
CA LEU A 106 3.59 -12.30 -0.32
C LEU A 106 4.92 -12.98 -0.64
#